data_AF-K1UHI8-F1
#
_entry.id   AF-K1UHI8-F1
#
_cell.length_a   1.000
_cell.length_b   1.000
_cell.length_c   1.000
_cell.angle_alpha   90.00
_cell.angle_beta   90.00
_cell.angle_gamma   90.00
#
_symmetry.space_group_name_H-M   'P 1'
#
loop_
_entity.id
_entity.type
_entity.pdbx_description
1 polymer ?
#
loop_
_entity_poly.entity_id
_entity_poly.type
_entity_poly.pdbx_seq_one_letter_code
_entity_poly.pdbx_strand_id
1 'polypeptide(L)' 'MFGWEFPPHIAGGLGTACYGMTRGLARNGVEVVFVMPRAYGDED' A
#
# COMPACT_ATOMS: atom_id res chain seq x y z
N MET A 1 6.11 4.91 -3.03
CA MET A 1 5.17 5.31 -1.97
C MET A 1 5.61 4.65 -0.67
N PHE A 2 5.79 5.43 0.39
CA PHE A 2 6.08 4.90 1.72
C PHE A 2 4.77 4.83 2.50
N GLY A 3 4.45 3.68 3.07
CA GLY A 3 3.20 3.49 3.78
C GLY A 3 3.32 2.42 4.87
N TRP A 4 2.31 2.41 5.74
CA TRP A 4 2.18 1.47 6.86
C TRP A 4 0.97 0.55 6.71
N GLU A 5 0.09 0.80 5.74
CA GLU A 5 -1.11 -0.01 5.47
C GLU A 5 -1.28 -0.23 3.96
N PHE A 6 -1.52 -1.48 3.53
CA PHE A 6 -1.83 -1.82 2.15
C PHE A 6 -2.66 -3.11 2.08
N PRO A 7 -3.73 -3.17 1.26
CA PRO A 7 -4.54 -4.38 1.11
C PRO A 7 -3.72 -5.56 0.52
N PRO A 8 -3.99 -6.82 0.90
CA PRO A 8 -5.10 -7.26 1.75
C PRO A 8 -4.79 -7.33 3.26
N HIS A 9 -3.54 -7.14 3.67
CA HIS A 9 -3.08 -7.49 5.02
C HIS A 9 -3.35 -6.40 6.08
N ILE A 10 -3.41 -5.12 5.71
CA ILE A 10 -3.72 -4.02 6.65
C ILE A 10 -4.59 -3.00 5.92
N ALA A 11 -5.86 -2.86 6.32
CA ALA A 11 -6.89 -2.16 5.56
C ALA A 11 -7.71 -1.16 6.42
N GLY A 12 -7.05 -0.14 6.96
CA GLY A 12 -7.71 1.08 7.43
C GLY A 12 -7.98 2.09 6.29
N GLY A 13 -8.40 3.31 6.67
CA GLY A 13 -8.69 4.39 5.72
C GLY A 13 -7.48 4.83 4.89
N LEU A 14 -6.28 4.77 5.47
CA LEU A 14 -5.03 5.10 4.79
C LEU A 14 -4.70 4.06 3.69
N GLY A 15 -4.81 2.77 4.01
CA GLY A 15 -4.56 1.69 3.04
C GLY A 15 -5.49 1.76 1.83
N THR A 16 -6.76 2.12 2.04
CA THR A 16 -7.74 2.33 0.94
C THR A 16 -7.35 3.49 0.03
N ALA A 17 -6.91 4.62 0.60
CA ALA A 17 -6.47 5.77 -0.18
C ALA A 17 -5.18 5.46 -0.96
N CYS A 18 -4.20 4.83 -0.31
CA CYS A 18 -2.96 4.35 -0.92
C CYS A 18 -3.22 3.38 -2.08
N TYR A 19 -4.17 2.46 -1.92
CA TYR A 19 -4.59 1.52 -2.96
C TYR A 19 -5.23 2.24 -4.16
N GLY A 20 -6.14 3.19 -3.92
CA GLY A 20 -6.77 3.99 -4.96
C GLY A 20 -5.76 4.81 -5.78
N MET A 21 -4.84 5.50 -5.10
CA MET A 21 -3.78 6.29 -5.75
C MET A 21 -2.84 5.41 -6.57
N THR A 22 -2.37 4.30 -6.00
CA THR A 22 -1.46 3.36 -6.68
C THR A 22 -2.10 2.78 -7.94
N ARG A 23 -3.38 2.40 -7.84
CA ARG A 23 -4.15 1.88 -9.00
C ARG A 23 -4.37 2.95 -10.07
N GLY A 24 -4.62 4.19 -9.67
CA GLY A 24 -4.74 5.33 -10.58
C GLY A 24 -3.45 5.59 -11.35
N LEU A 25 -2.32 5.62 -10.65
CA LEU A 25 -1.00 5.82 -11.25
C LEU A 25 -0.62 4.67 -12.20
N ALA A 26 -0.81 3.42 -11.77
CA ALA A 26 -0.54 2.24 -12.59
C ALA A 26 -1.35 2.24 -13.90
N ARG A 27 -2.61 2.67 -13.86
CA ARG A 27 -3.46 2.83 -15.07
C ARG A 27 -2.94 3.86 -16.06
N ASN A 28 -2.16 4.84 -15.58
CA ASN A 28 -1.52 5.84 -16.41
C ASN A 28 -0.10 5.43 -16.85
N GLY A 29 0.28 4.15 -16.66
CA GLY A 29 1.60 3.65 -17.03
C GLY A 29 2.73 4.12 -16.12
N VAL A 30 2.41 4.69 -14.95
CA VAL A 30 3.40 5.11 -13.97
C VAL A 30 3.83 3.89 -13.15
N GLU A 31 5.14 3.65 -13.10
CA GLU A 31 5.73 2.65 -12.21
C GLU A 31 5.65 3.13 -10.77
N VAL A 32 5.05 2.31 -9.89
CA VAL A 32 4.89 2.62 -8.47
C VAL A 32 5.53 1.52 -7.64
N VAL A 33 6.58 1.89 -6.89
CA VAL A 33 7.17 1.02 -5.87
C VAL A 33 6.56 1.37 -4.52
N PHE A 34 5.89 0.42 -3.87
CA PHE A 34 5.38 0.58 -2.52
C PHE A 34 6.37 -0.02 -1.52
N VAL A 35 6.81 0.78 -0.55
CA VAL A 35 7.78 0.38 0.46
C VAL A 35 7.07 0.40 1.82
N MET A 36 7.04 -0.76 2.45
CA MET A 36 6.58 -0.93 3.81
C MET A 36 7.76 -1.37 4.68
N PRO A 37 7.81 -0.91 5.94
CA PRO A 37 8.66 -1.57 6.91
C PRO A 37 8.20 -3.02 7.04
N ARG A 38 9.14 -3.95 7.01
CA ARG A 38 8.84 -5.34 7.34
C ARG A 38 8.48 -5.36 8.83
N ALA A 39 7.22 -5.56 9.17
CA ALA A 39 6.83 -5.83 10.55
C ALA A 39 7.61 -7.08 10.99
N TYR A 40 8.57 -6.92 11.90
CA TYR A 40 9.16 -8.05 12.59
C TYR A 40 8.16 -8.41 13.68
N GLY A 41 7.18 -9.21 13.32
CA GLY A 41 6.02 -9.52 14.14
C GLY A 41 5.05 -10.32 13.28
N ASP A 42 5.21 -11.63 13.35
CA ASP A 42 4.12 -12.57 13.08
C ASP A 42 3.04 -12.24 14.13
N GLU A 43 2.11 -11.36 13.78
CA GLU A 43 0.87 -11.18 14.52
C GLU A 43 -0.26 -11.33 13.50
N ASP A 44 -0.99 -12.43 13.67
CA ASP A 44 -2.22 -12.85 13.00
C ASP A 44 -3.11 -11.73 12.43
#